data_AF-A0A950IG83-F1
#
_entry.id   AF-A0A950IG83-F1
#
_cell.length_a   1.000
_cell.length_b   1.000
_cell.length_c   1.000
_cell.angle_alpha   90.00
_cell.angle_beta   90.00
_cell.angle_gamma   90.00
#
_symmetry.space_group_name_H-M   'P 1'
#
loop_
_entity.id
_entity.type
_entity.pdbx_description
1 polymer ?
#
loop_
_entity_poly.entity_id
_entity_poly.type
_entity_poly.pdbx_seq_one_letter_code
_entity_poly.pdbx_strand_id
1 'polypeptide(L)'
;MPEADRLAALVAAVGAFHLTDRAMRAAQDRIERTLAAGAPDEAAARAYLDAVRRYFTPYEREAQGQLKHVDRELERLYQLQYNLTAERGVVAKRVEAVRGVLDALAELRP
;
A
#
# COMPACT_ATOMS: atom_id res chain seq x y z
N MET A 1 30.28 7.84 3.44
CA MET A 1 30.49 6.39 3.38
C MET A 1 31.19 6.03 2.08
N PRO A 2 32.21 5.14 2.12
CA PRO A 2 32.79 4.51 0.93
C PRO A 2 31.72 3.91 0.01
N GLU A 3 32.04 3.82 -1.29
CA GLU A 3 31.13 3.25 -2.30
C GLU A 3 30.85 1.75 -2.06
N ALA A 4 31.87 1.00 -1.64
CA ALA A 4 31.74 -0.41 -1.25
C ALA A 4 30.74 -0.60 -0.09
N ASP A 5 30.78 0.26 0.94
CA ASP A 5 29.86 0.16 2.08
C ASP A 5 28.41 0.48 1.68
N ARG A 6 28.22 1.38 0.70
CA ARG A 6 26.88 1.67 0.15
C ARG A 6 26.33 0.50 -0.66
N LEU A 7 27.19 -0.17 -1.44
CA LEU A 7 26.80 -1.37 -2.17
C LEU A 7 26.43 -2.51 -1.21
N ALA A 8 27.25 -2.76 -0.18
CA ALA A 8 26.96 -3.79 0.82
C ALA A 8 25.64 -3.52 1.55
N ALA A 9 25.36 -2.26 1.92
CA ALA A 9 24.09 -1.87 2.53
C ALA A 9 22.89 -2.12 1.60
N LEU A 10 23.03 -1.80 0.30
CA LEU A 10 21.99 -2.09 -0.69
C LEU A 10 21.75 -3.60 -0.83
N VAL A 11 22.83 -4.39 -0.93
CA VAL A 11 22.74 -5.86 -1.01
C VAL A 11 22.00 -6.43 0.18
N ALA A 12 22.33 -5.98 1.40
CA ALA A 12 21.63 -6.39 2.61
C ALA A 12 20.14 -5.99 2.58
N ALA A 13 19.81 -4.78 2.15
CA ALA A 13 18.42 -4.33 2.04
C ALA A 13 17.62 -5.15 1.02
N VAL A 14 18.20 -5.47 -0.13
CA VAL A 14 17.59 -6.33 -1.16
C VAL A 14 17.43 -7.77 -0.66
N GLY A 15 18.43 -8.29 0.08
CA GLY A 15 18.40 -9.63 0.66
C GLY A 15 17.28 -9.84 1.70
N ALA A 16 16.75 -8.77 2.28
CA ALA A 16 15.59 -8.82 3.18
C ALA A 16 14.26 -9.08 2.44
N PHE A 17 14.22 -8.94 1.11
CA PHE A 17 13.02 -9.21 0.31
C PHE A 17 12.88 -10.69 -0.04
N HIS A 18 11.63 -11.16 -0.11
CA HIS A 18 11.35 -12.44 -0.75
C HIS A 18 11.47 -12.32 -2.28
N LEU A 19 12.66 -12.58 -2.81
CA LEU A 19 12.93 -12.52 -4.25
C LEU A 19 12.27 -13.70 -4.98
N THR A 20 11.29 -13.41 -5.84
CA THR A 20 10.56 -14.42 -6.62
C THR A 20 11.17 -14.67 -8.00
N ASP A 21 11.82 -13.65 -8.59
CA ASP A 21 12.50 -13.77 -9.87
C ASP A 21 13.84 -14.51 -9.74
N ARG A 22 14.03 -15.52 -10.60
CA ARG A 22 15.24 -16.36 -10.58
C ARG A 22 16.50 -15.58 -10.96
N ALA A 23 16.41 -14.63 -11.90
CA ALA A 23 17.57 -13.87 -12.35
C ALA A 23 18.03 -12.89 -11.27
N MET A 24 17.09 -12.22 -10.59
CA MET A 24 17.39 -11.35 -9.46
C MET A 24 17.99 -12.11 -8.28
N ARG A 25 17.42 -13.29 -7.94
CA ARG A 25 18.00 -14.16 -6.90
C ARG A 25 19.43 -14.59 -7.25
N ALA A 26 19.67 -15.01 -8.49
CA ALA A 26 21.01 -15.38 -8.92
C ALA A 26 22.01 -14.20 -8.90
N ALA A 27 21.53 -12.97 -9.18
CA ALA A 27 22.35 -11.76 -9.07
C ALA A 27 22.70 -11.44 -7.61
N GLN A 28 21.73 -11.59 -6.70
CA GLN A 28 21.91 -11.47 -5.25
C GLN A 28 22.96 -12.46 -4.72
N ASP A 29 22.78 -13.75 -4.98
CA ASP A 29 23.70 -14.80 -4.53
C ASP A 29 25.13 -14.60 -5.09
N ARG A 30 25.23 -14.00 -6.28
CA ARG A 30 26.52 -13.70 -6.91
C ARG A 30 27.22 -12.54 -6.20
N ILE A 31 26.53 -11.42 -5.99
CA ILE A 31 27.15 -10.24 -5.39
C ILE A 31 27.49 -10.46 -3.92
N GLU A 32 26.66 -11.21 -3.17
CA GLU A 32 26.94 -11.59 -1.78
C GLU A 32 28.22 -12.42 -1.67
N ARG A 33 28.40 -13.41 -2.55
CA ARG A 33 29.63 -14.20 -2.61
C ARG A 33 30.85 -13.35 -2.94
N THR A 34 30.72 -12.43 -3.90
CA THR A 34 31.82 -11.53 -4.25
C THR A 34 32.18 -10.60 -3.09
N LEU A 35 31.19 -10.04 -2.39
CA LEU A 35 31.40 -9.21 -1.20
C LEU A 35 32.05 -9.98 -0.05
N ALA A 36 31.69 -11.25 0.15
CA ALA A 36 32.31 -12.11 1.14
C ALA A 36 33.78 -12.44 0.80
N ALA A 37 34.11 -12.53 -0.50
CA ALA A 37 35.46 -12.78 -0.98
C ALA A 37 36.34 -11.51 -1.05
N GLY A 38 35.75 -10.32 -0.91
CA GLY A 38 36.44 -9.03 -1.01
C GLY A 38 35.58 -7.96 -1.67
N ALA A 39 36.20 -7.01 -2.36
CA ALA A 39 35.48 -5.99 -3.10
C ALA A 39 35.07 -6.51 -4.49
N PRO A 40 33.79 -6.41 -4.90
CA PRO A 40 33.40 -6.67 -6.28
C PRO A 40 34.06 -5.67 -7.23
N ASP A 41 34.37 -6.14 -8.43
CA ASP A 41 34.78 -5.24 -9.50
C ASP A 41 33.60 -4.37 -9.97
N GLU A 42 33.94 -3.32 -10.71
CA GLU A 42 32.96 -2.34 -11.17
C GLU A 42 31.92 -2.96 -12.11
N ALA A 43 32.30 -3.96 -12.91
CA ALA A 43 31.39 -4.63 -13.84
C ALA A 43 30.33 -5.45 -13.10
N ALA A 44 30.73 -6.20 -12.05
CA ALA A 44 29.84 -6.96 -11.20
C ALA A 44 28.90 -6.06 -10.40
N ALA A 45 29.42 -4.94 -9.87
CA ALA A 45 28.61 -3.95 -9.18
C ALA A 45 27.55 -3.35 -10.12
N ARG A 46 27.92 -2.90 -11.32
CA ARG A 46 26.98 -2.35 -12.31
C ARG A 46 25.93 -3.37 -12.73
N ALA A 47 26.33 -4.59 -13.05
CA ALA A 47 25.40 -5.65 -13.43
C ALA A 47 24.38 -5.97 -12.33
N TYR A 48 24.82 -5.96 -11.06
CA TYR A 48 23.93 -6.12 -9.92
C TYR A 48 22.95 -4.95 -9.78
N LEU A 49 23.42 -3.71 -9.88
CA LEU A 49 22.57 -2.53 -9.81
C LEU A 49 21.51 -2.50 -10.93
N ASP A 50 21.87 -2.92 -12.13
CA ASP A 50 20.93 -3.04 -13.26
C ASP A 50 19.87 -4.12 -13.00
N ALA A 51 20.27 -5.26 -12.43
CA ALA A 51 19.34 -6.32 -12.04
C ALA A 51 18.36 -5.84 -10.96
N VAL A 52 18.85 -5.16 -9.92
CA VAL A 52 18.02 -4.54 -8.85
C VAL A 52 17.03 -3.57 -9.46
N ARG A 53 17.49 -2.64 -10.31
CA ARG A 53 16.62 -1.66 -10.97
C ARG A 53 15.53 -2.35 -11.80
N ARG A 54 15.91 -3.33 -12.61
CA ARG A 54 14.97 -4.07 -13.47
C ARG A 54 13.92 -4.82 -12.66
N TYR A 55 14.29 -5.37 -11.50
CA TYR A 55 13.38 -6.10 -10.63
C TYR A 55 12.41 -5.18 -9.88
N PHE A 56 12.90 -4.10 -9.26
CA PHE A 56 12.07 -3.27 -8.39
C PHE A 56 11.25 -2.19 -9.12
N THR A 57 11.69 -1.69 -10.29
CA THR A 57 10.95 -0.63 -10.99
C THR A 57 9.51 -1.03 -11.39
N PRO A 58 9.25 -2.22 -11.97
CA PRO A 58 7.88 -2.64 -12.25
C PRO A 58 7.05 -2.82 -10.97
N TYR A 59 7.68 -3.37 -9.92
CA TYR A 59 7.03 -3.60 -8.64
C TYR A 59 6.58 -2.30 -7.96
N GLU A 60 7.42 -1.27 -7.98
CA GLU A 60 7.08 0.06 -7.48
C GLU A 60 5.87 0.65 -8.24
N ARG A 61 5.89 0.58 -9.57
CA ARG A 61 4.80 1.10 -10.42
C ARG A 61 3.48 0.38 -10.14
N GLU A 62 3.53 -0.94 -10.00
CA GLU A 62 2.36 -1.75 -9.67
C GLU A 62 1.81 -1.38 -8.29
N ALA A 63 2.66 -1.32 -7.27
CA ALA A 63 2.27 -0.95 -5.92
C ALA A 63 1.65 0.47 -5.85
N GLN A 64 2.23 1.44 -6.58
CA GLN A 64 1.66 2.79 -6.70
C GLN A 64 0.29 2.78 -7.39
N GLY A 65 0.13 1.96 -8.44
CA GLY A 65 -1.15 1.80 -9.13
C GLY A 65 -2.23 1.20 -8.22
N GLN A 66 -1.87 0.17 -7.46
CA GLN A 66 -2.75 -0.46 -6.47
C GLN A 66 -3.12 0.53 -5.37
N LEU A 67 -2.16 1.27 -4.82
CA LEU A 67 -2.42 2.29 -3.80
C LEU A 67 -3.42 3.34 -4.30
N LYS A 68 -3.20 3.87 -5.50
CA LYS A 68 -4.12 4.85 -6.11
C LYS A 68 -5.52 4.28 -6.35
N HIS A 69 -5.64 3.00 -6.66
CA HIS A 69 -6.93 2.34 -6.78
C HIS A 69 -7.63 2.25 -5.42
N VAL A 70 -6.92 1.80 -4.39
CA VAL A 70 -7.44 1.71 -3.01
C VAL A 70 -7.90 3.09 -2.51
N ASP A 71 -7.10 4.14 -2.71
CA ASP A 71 -7.45 5.50 -2.29
C ASP A 71 -8.77 5.99 -2.92
N ARG A 72 -8.98 5.71 -4.21
CA ARG A 72 -10.22 6.07 -4.92
C ARG A 72 -11.43 5.31 -4.40
N GLU A 73 -11.28 4.02 -4.10
CA GLU A 73 -12.38 3.23 -3.52
C GLU A 73 -12.70 3.70 -2.10
N LEU A 74 -11.69 4.05 -1.30
CA LEU A 74 -11.90 4.62 0.03
C LEU A 74 -12.65 5.96 -0.04
N GLU A 75 -12.27 6.85 -0.95
CA GLU A 75 -12.97 8.12 -1.16
C GLU A 75 -14.43 7.91 -1.56
N ARG A 76 -14.69 6.97 -2.48
CA ARG A 76 -16.05 6.60 -2.90
C ARG A 76 -16.88 6.08 -1.73
N LEU A 77 -16.33 5.17 -0.92
CA LEU A 77 -17.01 4.61 0.24
C LEU A 77 -17.30 5.68 1.30
N TYR A 78 -16.36 6.60 1.51
CA TYR A 78 -16.54 7.73 2.42
C TYR A 78 -17.70 8.63 1.99
N GLN A 79 -17.79 8.98 0.70
CA GLN A 79 -18.90 9.79 0.19
C GLN A 79 -20.25 9.07 0.35
N LEU A 80 -20.29 7.75 0.10
CA LEU A 80 -21.49 6.95 0.31
C LEU A 80 -21.90 6.96 1.79
N GLN A 81 -20.96 6.73 2.70
CA GLN A 81 -21.20 6.75 4.15
C GLN A 81 -21.71 8.12 4.60
N TYR A 82 -21.13 9.21 4.10
CA TYR A 82 -21.56 10.57 4.39
C TYR A 82 -23.03 10.79 3.97
N ASN A 83 -23.37 10.41 2.73
CA ASN A 83 -24.73 10.55 2.21
C ASN A 83 -25.74 9.72 3.02
N LEU A 84 -25.42 8.46 3.30
CA LEU A 84 -26.28 7.59 4.12
C LEU A 84 -26.45 8.11 5.55
N THR A 85 -25.42 8.73 6.11
CA THR A 85 -25.50 9.35 7.44
C THR A 85 -26.44 10.56 7.44
N ALA A 86 -26.41 11.37 6.38
CA ALA A 86 -27.36 12.48 6.21
C ALA A 86 -28.80 11.98 6.05
N GLU A 87 -29.02 10.96 5.19
CA GLU A 87 -30.33 10.35 4.99
C GLU A 87 -30.89 9.77 6.29
N ARG A 88 -30.08 9.02 7.05
CA ARG A 88 -30.43 8.50 8.37
C ARG A 88 -30.89 9.64 9.30
N GLY A 89 -30.18 10.77 9.30
CA GLY A 89 -30.56 11.94 10.11
C GLY A 89 -31.93 12.48 9.75
N VAL A 90 -32.26 12.57 8.46
CA VAL A 90 -33.58 12.99 7.98
C VAL A 90 -34.67 12.01 8.40
N VAL A 91 -34.44 10.71 8.20
CA VAL A 91 -35.40 9.65 8.56
C VAL A 91 -35.65 9.63 10.06
N ALA A 92 -34.60 9.76 10.89
CA ALA A 92 -34.73 9.82 12.34
C ALA A 92 -35.64 10.97 12.79
N LYS A 93 -35.45 12.18 12.25
CA LYS A 93 -36.32 13.33 12.53
C LYS A 93 -37.77 13.11 12.10
N ARG A 94 -37.99 12.45 10.94
CA ARG A 94 -39.34 12.10 10.49
C ARG A 94 -40.02 11.13 11.44
N VAL A 95 -39.31 10.11 11.91
CA VAL A 95 -39.82 9.14 12.89
C VAL A 95 -40.22 9.84 14.19
N GLU A 96 -39.37 10.73 14.70
CA GLU A 96 -39.65 11.52 15.90
C GLU A 96 -40.91 12.38 15.73
N ALA A 97 -41.04 13.11 14.62
CA ALA A 97 -42.21 13.93 14.34
C ALA A 97 -43.51 13.10 14.25
N VAL A 98 -43.46 11.95 13.55
CA VAL A 98 -44.62 11.05 13.45
C VAL A 98 -45.01 10.49 14.82
N ARG A 99 -44.04 10.08 15.65
CA ARG A 99 -44.31 9.62 17.02
C ARG A 99 -45.01 10.69 17.84
N GLY A 100 -44.51 11.92 17.82
CA GLY A 100 -45.16 13.04 18.53
C GLY A 100 -46.62 13.25 18.12
N VAL A 101 -46.95 13.11 16.83
CA VAL A 101 -48.36 13.19 16.36
C VAL A 101 -49.19 12.00 16.86
N LEU A 102 -48.65 10.79 16.80
CA LEU A 102 -49.36 9.59 17.27
C LEU A 102 -49.61 9.61 18.77
N ASP A 103 -48.64 10.08 19.55
CA ASP A 103 -48.76 10.24 21.00
C ASP A 103 -49.86 11.27 21.34
N ALA A 104 -49.84 12.45 20.69
CA ALA A 104 -50.89 13.46 20.86
C ALA A 104 -52.29 12.94 20.45
N LEU A 105 -52.37 12.11 19.41
CA LEU A 105 -53.64 11.49 19.01
C LEU A 105 -54.15 10.49 20.06
N ALA A 106 -53.25 9.73 20.69
CA ALA A 106 -53.59 8.79 21.75
C ALA A 106 -54.13 9.52 22.98
N GLU A 107 -53.57 10.68 23.34
CA GLU A 107 -54.08 11.50 24.44
C GLU A 107 -55.51 12.02 24.21
N LEU A 108 -55.92 12.20 22.95
CA LEU A 108 -57.26 12.65 22.58
C LEU A 108 -58.30 11.51 22.51
N ARG A 109 -57.86 10.25 22.48
CA ARG A 109 -58.75 9.07 22.46
C ARG A 109 -58.62 8.33 23.80
N PRO A 110 -59.51 8.59 24.77
CA PRO A 110 -59.51 7.87 26.04
C PRO A 110 -59.76 6.37 25.87
#